data_AF-A0A936LQ83-F1
#
_entry.id   AF-A0A936LQ83-F1
#
_cell.length_a   1.000
_cell.length_b   1.000
_cell.length_c   1.000
_cell.angle_alpha   90.00
_cell.angle_beta   90.00
_cell.angle_gamma   90.00
#
_symmetry.space_group_name_H-M   'P 1'
#
loop_
_entity.id
_entity.type
_entity.pdbx_description
1 polymer ?
#
loop_
_entity_poly.entity_id
_entity_poly.type
_entity_poly.pdbx_seq_one_letter_code
_entity_poly.pdbx_strand_id
1 'polypeptide(L)'
;MPRLVELPPGEWEHAARLARDVEFDLVERIAIVAGVGFTAYALPFDPGQIETFSVFARYLGQFLTAVPVLLLVVGPFMLRRARRGLDQVIAARRQTLAKESNHESSVGKP
;
A
#
# COMPACT_ATOMS: atom_id res chain seq x y z
N MET A 1 -13.75 2.02 -1.37
CA MET A 1 -12.95 1.14 -2.26
C MET A 1 -13.89 0.44 -3.23
N PRO A 2 -14.00 0.88 -4.49
CA PRO A 2 -15.06 0.43 -5.41
C PRO A 2 -14.91 -1.01 -5.92
N ARG A 3 -13.68 -1.55 -6.01
CA ARG A 3 -13.44 -2.89 -6.57
C ARG A 3 -13.80 -4.07 -5.67
N LEU A 4 -13.87 -3.85 -4.35
CA LEU A 4 -14.33 -4.89 -3.41
C LEU A 4 -15.79 -5.29 -3.67
N VAL A 5 -16.58 -4.40 -4.27
CA VAL A 5 -17.98 -4.67 -4.65
C VAL A 5 -18.09 -5.80 -5.70
N GLU A 6 -17.01 -6.10 -6.42
CA GLU A 6 -16.97 -7.24 -7.36
C GLU A 6 -16.90 -8.60 -6.66
N LEU A 7 -16.62 -8.62 -5.35
CA LEU A 7 -16.56 -9.84 -4.54
C LEU A 7 -17.78 -9.95 -3.62
N PRO A 8 -18.23 -11.16 -3.26
CA PRO A 8 -19.24 -11.35 -2.23
C PRO A 8 -18.81 -10.74 -0.89
N PRO A 9 -19.70 -10.09 -0.11
CA PRO A 9 -19.36 -9.45 1.16
C PRO A 9 -18.63 -10.35 2.16
N GLY A 10 -18.96 -11.65 2.17
CA GLY A 10 -18.32 -12.65 3.04
C GLY A 10 -16.84 -12.91 2.70
N GLU A 11 -16.36 -12.48 1.55
CA GLU A 11 -14.98 -12.72 1.10
C GLU A 11 -14.11 -11.47 1.14
N TRP A 12 -14.68 -10.31 1.45
CA TRP A 12 -13.98 -9.02 1.43
C TRP A 12 -12.77 -9.02 2.35
N GLU A 13 -12.92 -9.56 3.56
CA GLU A 13 -11.86 -9.56 4.56
C GLU A 13 -10.71 -10.49 4.14
N HIS A 14 -11.03 -11.63 3.54
CA HIS A 14 -10.05 -12.57 3.01
C HIS A 14 -9.31 -11.98 1.79
N ALA A 15 -10.04 -11.36 0.86
CA ALA A 15 -9.46 -10.68 -0.29
C ALA A 15 -8.59 -9.49 0.11
N ALA A 16 -9.00 -8.72 1.14
CA ALA A 16 -8.22 -7.61 1.68
C ALA A 16 -6.97 -8.05 2.44
N ARG A 17 -6.94 -9.27 2.99
CA ARG A 17 -5.73 -9.89 3.54
C ARG A 17 -4.79 -10.31 2.42
N LEU A 18 -5.27 -11.08 1.45
CA LEU A 18 -4.48 -11.53 0.29
C LEU A 18 -3.89 -10.37 -0.52
N ALA A 19 -4.67 -9.31 -0.76
CA ALA A 19 -4.20 -8.12 -1.46
C ALA A 19 -3.09 -7.36 -0.69
N ARG A 20 -3.03 -7.51 0.64
CA ARG A 20 -2.00 -6.90 1.49
C ARG A 20 -0.72 -7.73 1.58
N ASP A 21 -0.76 -9.02 1.23
CA ASP A 21 0.42 -9.90 1.23
C ASP A 21 1.22 -9.83 -0.09
N VAL A 22 0.78 -9.01 -1.06
CA VAL A 22 1.56 -8.76 -2.27
C VAL A 22 2.86 -8.04 -1.93
N GLU A 23 3.99 -8.65 -2.31
CA GLU A 23 5.33 -8.13 -2.05
C GLU A 23 5.55 -6.72 -2.60
N PHE A 24 6.41 -5.98 -1.91
CA PHE A 24 6.88 -4.68 -2.37
C PHE A 24 7.80 -4.83 -3.58
N ASP A 25 7.49 -4.09 -4.64
CA ASP A 25 8.36 -3.99 -5.80
C ASP A 25 9.63 -3.18 -5.45
N LEU A 26 10.72 -3.38 -6.19
CA LEU A 26 12.00 -2.69 -6.01
C LEU A 26 11.83 -1.17 -6.06
N VAL A 27 10.95 -0.68 -6.95
CA VAL A 27 10.61 0.74 -7.06
C VAL A 27 9.96 1.28 -5.79
N GLU A 28 9.07 0.50 -5.16
CA GLU A 28 8.39 0.91 -3.93
C GLU A 28 9.35 0.93 -2.74
N ARG A 29 10.27 -0.03 -2.68
CA ARG A 29 11.35 -0.05 -1.68
C ARG A 29 12.29 1.15 -1.83
N ILE A 30 12.71 1.47 -3.06
CA ILE A 30 13.56 2.63 -3.35
C ILE A 30 12.83 3.92 -2.98
N ALA A 31 11.53 4.04 -3.29
CA ALA A 31 10.74 5.21 -2.92
C ALA A 31 10.62 5.40 -1.40
N ILE A 32 10.47 4.32 -0.62
CA ILE A 32 10.46 4.37 0.84
C ILE A 32 11.82 4.84 1.37
N VAL A 33 12.92 4.22 0.92
CA VAL A 33 14.27 4.58 1.38
C VAL A 33 14.61 6.02 0.99
N ALA A 34 14.31 6.43 -0.24
CA ALA A 34 14.51 7.80 -0.71
C ALA A 34 13.64 8.80 0.05
N GLY A 35 12.38 8.47 0.34
CA GLY A 35 11.46 9.32 1.12
C GLY A 35 11.94 9.52 2.55
N VAL A 36 12.39 8.46 3.22
CA VAL A 36 12.98 8.55 4.56
C VAL A 36 14.28 9.36 4.54
N GLY A 37 15.19 9.06 3.60
CA GLY A 37 16.46 9.76 3.46
C GLY A 37 16.29 11.24 3.14
N PHE A 38 15.39 11.57 2.20
CA PHE A 38 15.06 12.96 1.85
C PHE A 38 14.45 13.70 3.04
N THR A 39 13.54 13.08 3.77
CA THR A 39 12.92 13.70 4.96
C THR A 39 13.95 13.95 6.07
N ALA A 40 14.86 13.00 6.29
CA ALA A 40 15.96 13.16 7.23
C ALA A 40 16.95 14.25 6.79
N TYR A 41 17.21 14.36 5.49
CA TYR A 41 18.08 15.37 4.90
C TYR A 41 17.45 16.77 4.84
N ALA A 42 16.14 16.88 4.65
CA ALA A 42 15.44 18.16 4.45
C ALA A 42 15.03 18.85 5.76
N LEU A 43 14.99 18.11 6.89
CA LEU A 43 14.60 18.65 8.20
C LEU A 43 15.73 18.98 9.21
N PRO A 44 17.03 19.05 8.88
CA PRO A 44 17.98 19.64 9.81
C PRO A 44 17.63 21.12 10.06
N PHE A 45 17.71 21.53 11.33
CA PHE A 45 17.43 22.91 11.74
C PHE A 45 18.57 23.86 11.35
N ASP A 46 18.20 25.06 10.90
CA ASP A 46 19.11 26.18 10.67
C ASP A 46 19.77 26.61 12.00
N PRO A 47 21.06 26.99 12.05
CA PRO A 47 21.75 27.35 13.29
C PRO A 47 21.05 28.43 14.12
N GLY A 48 20.29 29.33 13.48
CA GLY A 48 19.50 30.36 14.16
C GLY A 48 18.31 29.84 14.97
N GLN A 49 17.78 28.65 14.65
CA GLN A 49 16.70 28.02 15.43
C GLN A 49 17.24 27.19 16.61
N ILE A 50 18.57 27.04 16.70
CA ILE A 50 19.26 26.29 17.75
C ILE A 50 19.28 27.03 19.09
N GLU A 51 18.93 28.31 19.14
CA GLU A 51 18.81 29.05 20.40
C GLU A 51 17.37 29.23 20.88
N THR A 52 16.37 29.10 20.00
CA THR A 52 14.98 29.50 20.29
C THR A 52 14.11 28.38 20.89
N PHE A 53 14.34 27.12 20.51
CA PHE A 53 13.47 25.99 20.91
C PHE A 53 14.20 24.97 21.78
N SER A 54 13.51 24.33 22.73
CA SER A 54 14.10 23.19 23.46
C SER A 54 14.38 22.02 22.50
N VAL A 55 15.36 21.18 22.84
CA VAL A 55 15.74 19.99 22.05
C VAL A 55 14.53 19.11 21.76
N PHE A 56 13.65 18.91 22.75
CA PHE A 56 12.42 18.13 22.58
C PHE A 56 11.44 18.75 21.58
N ALA A 57 11.21 20.07 21.66
CA ALA A 57 10.27 20.76 20.77
C ALA A 57 10.72 20.67 19.30
N ARG A 58 12.03 20.66 19.05
CA ARG A 58 12.61 20.49 17.71
C ARG A 58 12.32 19.12 17.11
N TYR A 59 12.64 18.06 17.84
CA TYR A 59 12.38 16.70 17.36
C TYR A 59 10.88 16.43 17.18
N LEU A 60 10.03 17.03 18.01
CA LEU A 60 8.59 16.93 17.84
C LEU A 60 8.12 17.64 16.56
N GLY A 61 8.58 18.86 16.29
CA GLY A 61 8.27 19.56 15.04
C GLY A 61 8.79 18.81 13.80
N GLN A 62 9.98 18.24 13.89
CA GLN A 62 10.57 17.40 12.85
C GLN A 62 9.73 16.13 12.62
N PHE A 63 9.27 15.47 13.68
CA PHE A 63 8.38 14.32 13.55
C PHE A 63 7.04 14.68 12.90
N LEU A 64 6.42 15.77 13.34
CA LEU A 64 5.13 16.24 12.84
C LEU A 64 5.18 16.69 11.38
N THR A 65 6.34 17.11 10.87
CA THR A 65 6.55 17.46 9.46
C THR A 65 6.98 16.25 8.63
N ALA A 66 7.82 15.38 9.20
CA ALA A 66 8.30 14.17 8.53
C ALA A 66 7.18 13.19 8.20
N VAL A 67 6.26 12.93 9.14
CA VAL A 67 5.16 11.98 8.96
C VAL A 67 4.27 12.34 7.75
N PRO A 68 3.72 13.55 7.61
CA PRO A 68 2.89 13.89 6.45
C PRO A 68 3.68 13.89 5.13
N VAL A 69 4.94 14.33 5.12
CA VAL A 69 5.80 14.26 3.92
C VAL A 69 6.01 12.81 3.51
N LEU A 70 6.35 11.93 4.46
CA LEU A 70 6.53 10.51 4.21
C LEU A 70 5.24 9.87 3.70
N LEU A 71 4.08 10.23 4.27
CA LEU A 71 2.78 9.75 3.80
C LEU A 71 2.47 10.24 2.38
N LEU A 72 2.82 11.46 2.00
CA LEU A 72 2.63 11.96 0.63
C LEU A 72 3.54 11.25 -0.37
N VAL A 73 4.78 10.94 0.02
CA VAL A 73 5.74 10.25 -0.85
C VAL A 73 5.41 8.77 -0.98
N VAL A 74 5.16 8.07 0.13
CA VAL A 74 4.99 6.61 0.19
C VAL A 74 3.53 6.18 0.04
N GLY A 75 2.58 6.99 0.49
CA GLY A 75 1.15 6.68 0.48
C GLY A 75 0.60 6.28 -0.91
N PRO A 76 0.91 7.01 -2.00
CA PRO A 76 0.48 6.63 -3.33
C PRO A 76 0.94 5.23 -3.76
N PHE A 77 2.16 4.83 -3.37
CA PHE A 77 2.69 3.49 -3.65
C PHE A 77 1.95 2.42 -2.85
N MET A 78 1.69 2.68 -1.56
CA MET A 78 0.90 1.77 -0.72
C MET A 78 -0.52 1.57 -1.27
N LEU A 79 -1.16 2.65 -1.73
CA LEU A 79 -2.47 2.57 -2.38
C LEU A 79 -2.41 1.82 -3.71
N ARG A 80 -1.39 2.05 -4.53
CA ARG A 80 -1.19 1.36 -5.80
C ARG A 80 -1.00 -0.14 -5.59
N ARG A 81 -0.22 -0.54 -4.58
CA ARG A 81 0.01 -1.93 -4.18
C ARG A 81 -1.29 -2.61 -3.78
N ALA A 82 -2.05 -2.00 -2.87
CA ALA A 82 -3.32 -2.54 -2.42
C ALA A 82 -4.33 -2.72 -3.58
N ARG A 83 -4.35 -1.77 -4.53
CA ARG A 83 -5.17 -1.88 -5.75
C ARG A 83 -4.72 -3.04 -6.64
N ARG A 84 -3.41 -3.16 -6.92
CA ARG A 84 -2.83 -4.27 -7.70
C ARG A 84 -3.11 -5.63 -7.07
N GLY A 85 -2.94 -5.75 -5.75
CA GLY A 85 -3.20 -7.01 -5.07
C GLY A 85 -4.66 -7.42 -5.13
N LEU A 86 -5.57 -6.46 -4.99
CA LEU A 86 -7.01 -6.73 -5.15
C LEU A 86 -7.35 -7.16 -6.57
N ASP A 87 -6.74 -6.55 -7.59
CA ASP A 87 -6.93 -6.93 -8.99
C ASP A 87 -6.48 -8.36 -9.28
N GLN A 88 -5.34 -8.78 -8.71
CA GLN A 88 -4.84 -10.15 -8.85
C GLN A 88 -5.77 -11.16 -8.20
N VAL A 89 -6.29 -10.86 -6.99
CA VAL A 89 -7.26 -11.72 -6.29
C VAL A 89 -8.54 -11.87 -7.10
N ILE A 90 -9.08 -10.77 -7.65
CA ILE A 90 -10.29 -10.80 -8.49
C ILE A 90 -10.05 -11.59 -9.77
N ALA A 91 -8.92 -11.39 -10.44
CA ALA A 91 -8.59 -12.10 -11.67
C ALA A 91 -8.44 -13.61 -11.44
N ALA A 92 -7.75 -14.01 -10.36
CA ALA A 92 -7.63 -15.40 -9.96
C ALA A 92 -8.99 -16.04 -9.68
N ARG A 93 -9.88 -15.36 -8.95
CA ARG A 93 -11.25 -15.83 -8.67
C ARG A 93 -12.03 -16.11 -9.97
N ARG A 94 -11.98 -15.20 -10.94
CA ARG A 94 -12.66 -15.38 -12.24
C ARG A 94 -12.13 -16.58 -13.01
N GLN A 95 -10.82 -16.84 -12.96
CA GLN A 95 -10.22 -18.03 -13.60
C GLN A 95 -10.69 -19.33 -12.95
N THR A 96 -10.80 -19.37 -11.62
CA THR A 96 -11.31 -20.56 -10.91
C THR A 96 -12.75 -20.87 -11.31
N LEU A 97 -13.63 -19.86 -11.32
CA LEU A 97 -15.03 -20.01 -11.73
C LEU A 97 -15.17 -20.48 -13.19
N ALA A 98 -14.35 -19.94 -14.10
CA ALA A 98 -14.33 -20.36 -15.50
C ALA A 98 -13.83 -21.80 -15.69
N LYS A 99 -12.97 -22.29 -14.79
CA LYS A 99 -12.50 -23.68 -14.80
C LYS A 99 -13.57 -24.64 -14.30
N GLU A 100 -14.30 -24.27 -13.25
CA GLU A 100 -15.41 -25.06 -12.70
C GLU A 100 -16.54 -25.24 -13.72
N SER A 101 -16.95 -24.17 -14.40
CA SER A 101 -18.00 -24.24 -15.43
C SER A 101 -17.60 -25.10 -16.64
N ASN A 102 -16.34 -25.04 -17.08
CA ASN A 102 -15.82 -25.92 -18.13
C ASN A 102 -15.76 -27.38 -17.69
N HIS A 103 -15.50 -27.65 -16.41
CA HIS A 103 -15.47 -29.01 -15.89
C HIS A 103 -16.88 -29.63 -15.82
N GLU A 104 -17.88 -28.89 -15.34
CA GLU A 104 -19.28 -29.34 -15.38
C GLU A 104 -19.79 -29.58 -16.80
N SER A 105 -19.43 -28.72 -17.74
CA SER A 105 -19.84 -28.87 -19.15
C SER A 105 -19.19 -30.08 -19.84
N SER A 106 -18.00 -30.50 -19.40
CA SER A 106 -17.32 -31.70 -19.89
C SER A 106 -17.85 -33.01 -19.29
N VAL A 107 -18.44 -32.97 -18.09
CA VAL A 107 -19.00 -34.15 -17.41
C VAL A 107 -20.47 -34.39 -17.79
N GLY A 108 -21.18 -33.36 -18.24
CA GLY A 108 -22.59 -33.42 -18.62
C GLY A 108 -22.89 -33.83 -20.08
N LYS A 109 -21.90 -34.25 -20.87
CA LYS A 109 -22.12 -34.71 -22.25
C LYS A 109 -22.18 -36.25 -22.29
N PRO A 110 -23.35 -36.87 -22.56
CA PRO A 110 -23.46 -38.32 -22.74
C PRO A 110 -22.77 -38.81 -24.01
#